data_AF-A0A942IIC0-F1
#
_entry.id   AF-A0A942IIC0-F1
#
_cell.length_a   1.000
_cell.length_b   1.000
_cell.length_c   1.000
_cell.angle_alpha   90.00
_cell.angle_beta   90.00
_cell.angle_gamma   90.00
#
_symmetry.space_group_name_H-M   'P 1'
#
loop_
_entity.id
_entity.type
_entity.pdbx_description
1 polymer ?
#
loop_
_entity_poly.entity_id
_entity_poly.type
_entity_poly.pdbx_seq_one_letter_code
_entity_poly.pdbx_strand_id
1 'polypeptide(L)' 'MAFCTFNIRHVAAHQARTPKTGEPVQIPARHYPTFRAGKTLKAKTRNYLLLRKTG' A
#
# COMPACT_ATOMS: atom_id res chain seq x y z
N MET A 1 -14.14 -7.16 -16.67
CA MET A 1 -12.72 -6.81 -16.40
C MET A 1 -12.68 -5.42 -15.78
N ALA A 2 -12.09 -5.24 -14.60
CA ALA A 2 -11.73 -3.93 -14.07
C ALA A 2 -10.21 -3.84 -13.94
N PHE A 3 -9.61 -2.74 -14.42
CA PHE A 3 -8.17 -2.53 -14.38
C PHE A 3 -7.68 -2.24 -12.95
N CYS A 4 -8.41 -1.39 -12.25
CA CYS A 4 -8.16 -1.06 -10.85
C CYS A 4 -9.43 -0.48 -10.19
N THR A 5 -9.37 -0.31 -8.87
CA THR A 5 -10.39 0.40 -8.10
C THR A 5 -9.72 1.38 -7.14
N PHE A 6 -10.24 2.60 -7.07
CA PHE A 6 -9.87 3.59 -6.06
C PHE A 6 -10.95 3.63 -4.99
N ASN A 7 -10.55 3.58 -3.72
CA ASN A 7 -11.44 3.67 -2.57
C ASN A 7 -10.86 4.62 -1.52
N ILE A 8 -11.72 5.28 -0.75
CA ILE A 8 -11.31 6.01 0.45
C ILE A 8 -11.35 5.05 1.64
N ARG A 9 -10.23 4.92 2.36
CA ARG A 9 -10.13 4.11 3.58
C ARG A 9 -10.02 5.01 4.80
N HIS A 10 -10.89 4.80 5.79
CA HIS A 10 -10.74 5.36 7.12
C HIS A 10 -9.66 4.58 7.90
N VAL A 11 -8.71 5.31 8.50
CA VAL A 11 -7.64 4.76 9.34
C VAL A 11 -7.74 5.38 10.73
N ALA A 12 -7.72 4.54 11.76
CA ALA A 12 -7.78 4.97 13.15
C ALA A 12 -6.49 5.66 13.62
N ALA A 13 -6.60 6.44 14.69
CA ALA A 13 -5.45 7.06 15.33
C ALA A 13 -4.50 5.98 15.85
N HIS A 14 -3.19 6.18 15.64
CA HIS A 14 -2.17 5.21 16.02
C HIS A 14 -0.83 5.90 16.29
N GLN A 15 0.08 5.21 16.97
CA GLN A 15 1.44 5.69 17.18
C GLN A 15 2.35 5.23 16.04
N ALA A 16 3.24 6.11 15.59
CA ALA A 16 4.31 5.81 14.65
C ALA A 16 5.63 6.41 15.15
N ARG A 17 6.74 6.15 14.47
CA ARG A 17 8.05 6.75 14.79
C ARG A 17 8.50 7.66 13.68
N THR A 18 9.12 8.79 14.02
CA THR A 18 9.67 9.68 13.01
C THR A 18 10.95 9.10 12.40
N PRO A 19 11.17 9.23 11.07
CA PRO A 19 12.40 8.76 10.45
C PRO A 19 13.67 9.49 10.94
N LYS A 20 13.53 10.73 11.43
CA LYS A 20 14.66 11.58 11.82
C LYS A 20 15.27 11.20 13.17
N THR A 21 14.44 10.87 14.17
CA THR A 21 14.90 10.62 15.54
C THR A 21 14.45 9.28 16.10
N GLY A 22 13.46 8.62 15.50
CA GLY A 22 12.87 7.39 16.02
C GLY A 22 11.90 7.60 17.18
N GLU A 23 11.70 8.83 17.63
CA GLU A 23 10.77 9.16 18.72
C GLU A 23 9.31 8.86 18.32
N PRO A 24 8.48 8.39 19.26
CA PRO A 24 7.08 8.10 19.01
C PRO A 24 6.27 9.38 18.76
N VAL A 25 5.39 9.34 17.76
CA VAL A 25 4.47 10.42 17.40
C VAL A 25 3.07 9.85 17.24
N GLN A 26 2.09 10.58 17.78
CA GLN A 26 0.68 10.24 17.64
C GLN A 26 0.16 10.73 16.28
N ILE A 27 -0.36 9.81 15.48
CA ILE A 27 -1.02 10.10 14.21
C ILE A 27 -2.54 10.10 14.44
N PRO A 28 -3.27 11.18 14.09
CA PRO A 28 -4.72 11.23 14.25
C PRO A 28 -5.43 10.34 13.21
N ALA A 29 -6.69 10.00 13.49
CA ALA A 29 -7.54 9.29 12.55
C ALA A 29 -7.78 10.14 11.29
N ARG A 30 -7.70 9.51 10.11
CA ARG A 30 -7.93 10.21 8.84
C ARG A 30 -8.29 9.26 7.70
N HIS A 31 -8.80 9.85 6.62
CA HIS A 31 -9.13 9.16 5.39
C HIS A 31 -7.96 9.24 4.40
N TYR A 32 -7.68 8.13 3.71
CA TYR A 32 -6.70 8.10 2.64
C TYR A 32 -7.25 7.44 1.38
N PRO A 33 -6.85 7.90 0.19
CA PRO A 33 -7.09 7.18 -1.03
C PRO A 33 -6.28 5.88 -1.05
N THR A 34 -6.92 4.81 -1.50
CA THR A 34 -6.32 3.49 -1.67
C THR A 34 -6.55 3.03 -3.10
N PHE A 35 -5.52 2.39 -3.66
CA PHE A 35 -5.56 1.80 -4.99
C PHE A 35 -5.52 0.28 -4.86
N ARG A 36 -6.49 -0.40 -5.47
CA ARG A 36 -6.50 -1.86 -5.56
C ARG A 36 -6.32 -2.29 -7.01
N ALA A 37 -5.18 -2.91 -7.30
CA ALA A 37 -4.90 -3.49 -8.61
C ALA A 37 -5.86 -4.64 -8.94
N GLY A 38 -6.49 -4.57 -10.11
CA GLY A 38 -7.37 -5.61 -10.64
C GLY A 38 -6.60 -6.83 -11.18
N LYS A 39 -7.35 -7.90 -11.51
CA LYS A 39 -6.77 -9.17 -11.99
C LYS A 39 -5.89 -9.00 -13.23
N THR A 40 -6.33 -8.19 -14.20
CA THR A 40 -5.59 -7.95 -15.45
C THR A 40 -4.26 -7.24 -15.21
N LEU A 41 -4.25 -6.22 -14.34
CA LEU A 41 -3.02 -5.49 -14.00
C LEU A 41 -2.02 -6.40 -13.27
N LYS A 42 -2.49 -7.17 -12.28
CA LYS A 42 -1.66 -8.14 -11.55
C LYS A 42 -1.09 -9.24 -12.44
N ALA A 43 -1.86 -9.73 -13.41
CA ALA A 43 -1.39 -10.74 -14.34
C ALA A 43 -0.23 -10.23 -15.21
N LYS A 44 -0.31 -8.99 -15.68
CA LYS A 44 0.76 -8.37 -16.48
C LYS A 44 2.04 -8.09 -15.68
N THR A 45 1.95 -7.83 -14.38
CA THR A 45 3.13 -7.55 -13.54
C THR A 45 3.79 -8.80 -12.93
N ARG A 46 3.10 -9.96 -12.93
CA ARG A 46 3.55 -11.21 -12.26
C ARG A 46 4.90 -11.74 -12.77
N ASN A 47 5.40 -11.27 -13.91
CA ASN A 47 6.73 -11.62 -14.42
C ASN A 47 7.89 -11.09 -13.56
N TYR A 48 7.70 -10.10 -12.68
CA TYR A 48 8.79 -9.54 -11.87
C TYR A 48 9.25 -10.45 -10.71
N LEU A 49 8.38 -11.34 -10.20
CA LEU A 49 8.71 -12.23 -9.08
C LEU A 49 9.35 -13.56 -9.51
N LEU A 50 9.14 -13.99 -10.76
CA LEU A 50 9.77 -15.20 -11.31
C LEU A 50 11.24 -14.96 -11.69
N LEU A 51 11.61 -13.72 -12.00
CA LEU A 51 13.00 -13.33 -12.30
C LEU A 51 13.92 -13.25 -11.06
N ARG A 52 13.36 -13.26 -9.84
CA ARG A 52 14.14 -13.18 -8.58
C ARG A 52 14.40 -14.53 -7.90
N LYS A 53 13.91 -15.64 -8.46
CA LYS A 53 14.12 -17.00 -7.91
C LYS A 53 15.19 -17.82 -8.64
N THR A 54 15.79 -17.25 -9.68
CA THR A 54 16.96 -17.78 -10.38
C THR A 54 18.09 -16.78 -10.18
N GLY A 55 18.84 -16.98 -9.11
CA GLY A 55 19.96 -16.12 -8.69
C GLY A 55 20.45 -16.57 -7.33
#